data_AF-A0A953WHZ4-F1
#
_entry.id   AF-A0A953WHZ4-F1
#
_cell.length_a   1.000
_cell.length_b   1.000
_cell.length_c   1.000
_cell.angle_alpha   90.00
_cell.angle_beta   90.00
_cell.angle_gamma   90.00
#
_symmetry.space_group_name_H-M   'P 1'
#
loop_
_entity.id
_entity.type
_entity.pdbx_description
1 polymer ?
#
loop_
_entity_poly.entity_id
_entity_poly.type
_entity_poly.pdbx_seq_one_letter_code
_entity_poly.pdbx_strand_id
1 'polypeptide(L)'
;LPMGFNAIVGSLGLLGISINSSIVVLSLLKADPWAMADDVIRQREIVVDATRHIVATTLTTMGGFIPILLSGDNFWLPLAAGISGGVAGSALLSLYFTPAIFRIMTYKPVRRLFGYRPGMPEASGE
;
A
#
# COMPACT_ATOMS: atom_id res chain seq x y z
N LEU A 1 21.71 -10.17 -19.47
CA LEU A 1 20.93 -9.38 -20.45
C LEU A 1 20.62 -8.04 -19.80
N PRO A 2 20.89 -6.88 -20.43
CA PRO A 2 20.42 -5.60 -19.92
C PRO A 2 18.89 -5.63 -19.84
N MET A 3 18.29 -4.96 -18.86
CA MET A 3 16.82 -4.85 -18.79
C MET A 3 16.29 -4.24 -20.09
N GLY A 4 15.40 -4.94 -20.79
CA GLY A 4 14.74 -4.42 -21.99
C GLY A 4 13.84 -3.22 -21.65
N PHE A 5 13.55 -2.36 -22.63
CA PHE A 5 12.73 -1.16 -22.47
C PHE A 5 11.45 -1.40 -21.64
N ASN A 6 10.70 -2.47 -21.96
CA ASN A 6 9.48 -2.86 -21.26
C ASN A 6 9.69 -3.16 -19.78
N ALA A 7 10.83 -3.76 -19.41
CA ALA A 7 11.15 -4.05 -18.02
C ALA A 7 11.45 -2.76 -17.23
N ILE A 8 12.11 -1.78 -17.84
CA ILE A 8 12.39 -0.48 -17.22
C ILE A 8 11.07 0.28 -16.99
N VAL A 9 10.25 0.41 -18.04
CA VAL A 9 8.95 1.10 -17.96
C VAL A 9 8.02 0.40 -16.97
N GLY A 10 7.94 -0.93 -17.03
CA GLY A 10 7.14 -1.72 -16.09
C GLY A 10 7.58 -1.53 -14.64
N SER A 11 8.89 -1.56 -14.38
CA SER A 11 9.44 -1.35 -13.04
C SER A 11 9.13 0.05 -12.50
N LEU A 12 9.33 1.10 -13.32
CA LEU A 12 9.02 2.47 -12.93
C LEU A 12 7.51 2.67 -12.68
N GLY A 13 6.65 2.09 -13.53
CA GLY A 13 5.20 2.10 -13.32
C GLY A 13 4.80 1.42 -12.02
N LEU A 14 5.39 0.25 -11.73
CA LEU A 14 5.13 -0.49 -10.49
C LEU A 14 5.60 0.24 -9.24
N LEU A 15 6.74 0.95 -9.31
CA LEU A 15 7.18 1.80 -8.19
C LEU A 15 6.14 2.84 -7.85
N GLY A 16 5.59 3.54 -8.84
CA GLY A 16 4.52 4.52 -8.64
C GLY A 16 3.25 3.91 -8.02
N ILE A 17 2.81 2.76 -8.56
CA ILE A 17 1.63 2.04 -8.06
C ILE A 17 1.82 1.58 -6.60
N SER A 18 3.02 1.07 -6.26
CA SER A 18 3.36 0.62 -4.91
C SER A 18 3.37 1.76 -3.90
N ILE A 19 3.99 2.89 -4.28
CA ILE A 19 4.03 4.10 -3.46
C ILE A 19 2.61 4.62 -3.23
N ASN A 20 1.79 4.72 -4.28
CA ASN A 20 0.41 5.19 -4.16
C ASN A 20 -0.41 4.35 -3.17
N SER A 21 -0.38 3.03 -3.34
CA SER A 21 -1.12 2.10 -2.47
C SER A 21 -0.68 2.22 -1.00
N SER A 22 0.63 2.36 -0.77
CA SER A 22 1.21 2.52 0.57
C SER A 22 0.85 3.87 1.20
N ILE A 23 0.86 4.96 0.43
CA ILE A 23 0.50 6.30 0.90
C ILE A 23 -0.94 6.34 1.39
N VAL A 24 -1.88 5.67 0.70
CA VAL A 24 -3.29 5.63 1.12
C VAL A 24 -3.41 5.01 2.51
N VAL A 25 -2.84 3.82 2.73
CA VAL A 25 -2.91 3.13 4.04
C VAL A 25 -2.24 3.96 5.12
N LEU A 26 -1.05 4.48 4.84
CA LEU A 26 -0.30 5.28 5.81
C LEU A 26 -1.03 6.57 6.19
N SER A 27 -1.68 7.23 5.22
CA SER A 27 -2.41 8.48 5.45
C SER A 27 -3.66 8.25 6.29
N LEU A 28 -4.39 7.16 6.05
CA LEU A 28 -5.54 6.79 6.86
C LEU A 28 -5.14 6.46 8.31
N LEU A 29 -4.05 5.69 8.49
CA LEU A 29 -3.51 5.36 9.82
C LEU A 29 -3.02 6.59 10.58
N LYS A 30 -2.39 7.55 9.88
CA LYS A 30 -1.92 8.82 10.48
C LYS A 30 -3.04 9.79 10.81
N ALA A 31 -4.16 9.74 10.08
CA ALA A 31 -5.29 10.63 10.30
C ALA A 31 -6.09 10.27 11.57
N ASP A 32 -5.96 9.05 12.07
CA ASP A 32 -6.69 8.59 13.25
C ASP A 32 -5.83 8.69 14.54
N PRO A 33 -6.25 9.51 15.53
CA PRO A 33 -5.50 9.70 16.78
C PRO A 33 -5.30 8.43 17.61
N TRP A 34 -6.28 7.52 17.60
CA TRP A 34 -6.22 6.26 18.34
C TRP A 34 -5.26 5.27 17.68
N ALA A 35 -5.27 5.19 16.34
CA ALA A 35 -4.28 4.43 15.60
C ALA A 35 -2.86 4.97 15.87
N MET A 36 -2.70 6.29 15.91
CA MET A 36 -1.46 6.93 16.34
C MET A 36 -1.13 6.66 17.81
N ALA A 37 -2.07 6.33 18.67
CA ALA A 37 -1.86 5.98 20.07
C ALA A 37 -1.51 4.49 20.32
N ASP A 38 -1.20 3.75 19.25
CA ASP A 38 -0.91 2.30 19.28
C ASP A 38 -2.16 1.44 19.64
N ASP A 39 -3.36 1.93 19.29
CA ASP A 39 -4.57 1.11 19.35
C ASP A 39 -4.62 0.12 18.18
N VAL A 40 -4.37 -1.15 18.49
CA VAL A 40 -4.31 -2.24 17.50
C VAL A 40 -5.67 -2.51 16.86
N ILE A 41 -6.77 -2.35 17.61
CA ILE A 41 -8.12 -2.58 17.08
C ILE A 41 -8.42 -1.50 16.05
N ARG A 42 -8.12 -0.25 16.38
CA ARG A 42 -8.33 0.87 15.46
C ARG A 42 -7.46 0.79 14.22
N GLN A 43 -6.18 0.44 14.38
CA GLN A 43 -5.27 0.21 13.24
C GLN A 43 -5.83 -0.88 12.30
N ARG A 44 -6.37 -1.97 12.86
CA ARG A 44 -6.97 -3.05 12.07
C ARG A 44 -8.19 -2.57 11.28
N GLU A 45 -9.12 -1.86 11.93
CA GLU A 45 -10.33 -1.33 11.27
C GLU A 45 -9.96 -0.47 10.06
N ILE A 46 -9.01 0.45 10.24
CA ILE A 46 -8.54 1.34 9.19
C ILE A 46 -7.92 0.56 8.01
N VAL A 47 -7.13 -0.48 8.28
CA VAL A 47 -6.53 -1.31 7.23
C VAL A 47 -7.60 -2.11 6.48
N VAL A 48 -8.62 -2.61 7.19
CA VAL A 48 -9.77 -3.29 6.56
C VAL A 48 -10.51 -2.34 5.63
N ASP A 49 -10.74 -1.09 6.04
CA ASP A 49 -11.39 -0.08 5.19
C ASP A 49 -10.53 0.26 3.96
N ALA A 50 -9.22 0.40 4.14
CA ALA A 50 -8.28 0.66 3.05
C ALA A 50 -8.20 -0.48 2.03
N THR A 51 -8.48 -1.73 2.46
CA THR A 51 -8.44 -2.93 1.62
C THR A 51 -9.36 -2.80 0.41
N ARG A 52 -10.57 -2.25 0.59
CA ARG A 52 -11.52 -2.07 -0.52
C ARG A 52 -10.94 -1.21 -1.63
N HIS A 53 -10.31 -0.09 -1.27
CA HIS A 53 -9.72 0.84 -2.24
C HIS A 53 -8.53 0.20 -2.98
N ILE A 54 -7.65 -0.48 -2.24
CA ILE A 54 -6.46 -1.13 -2.81
C ILE A 54 -6.88 -2.25 -3.75
N VAL A 55 -7.78 -3.14 -3.32
CA VAL A 55 -8.29 -4.22 -4.16
C VAL A 55 -8.96 -3.67 -5.42
N ALA A 56 -9.76 -2.62 -5.31
CA ALA A 56 -10.39 -2.00 -6.48
C ALA A 56 -9.35 -1.47 -7.48
N THR A 57 -8.30 -0.81 -7.01
CA THR A 57 -7.23 -0.27 -7.86
C THR A 57 -6.41 -1.39 -8.51
N THR A 58 -6.10 -2.45 -7.76
CA THR A 58 -5.40 -3.64 -8.26
C THR A 58 -6.20 -4.31 -9.37
N LEU A 59 -7.49 -4.59 -9.12
CA LEU A 59 -8.37 -5.20 -10.10
C LEU A 59 -8.56 -4.33 -11.33
N THR A 60 -8.71 -3.02 -11.17
CA THR A 60 -8.85 -2.07 -12.29
C THR A 60 -7.59 -2.05 -13.14
N THR A 61 -6.41 -2.08 -12.51
CA THR A 61 -5.12 -2.12 -13.21
C THR A 61 -4.95 -3.41 -14.00
N MET A 62 -5.16 -4.56 -13.36
CA MET A 62 -5.13 -5.87 -14.03
C MET A 62 -6.16 -5.93 -15.18
N GLY A 63 -7.37 -5.43 -14.92
CA GLY A 63 -8.45 -5.33 -15.88
C GLY A 63 -8.09 -4.52 -17.13
N GLY A 64 -7.41 -3.39 -16.95
CA GLY A 64 -6.94 -2.53 -18.04
C GLY A 64 -5.95 -3.22 -18.99
N PHE A 65 -5.22 -4.24 -18.51
CA PHE A 65 -4.28 -5.01 -19.32
C PHE A 65 -4.87 -6.27 -19.96
N ILE A 66 -6.10 -6.68 -19.60
CA ILE A 66 -6.75 -7.90 -20.15
C ILE A 66 -6.73 -7.94 -21.68
N PRO A 67 -7.09 -6.87 -22.43
CA PRO A 67 -7.10 -6.94 -23.89
C PRO A 67 -5.72 -7.26 -24.49
N ILE A 68 -4.65 -6.73 -23.89
CA ILE A 68 -3.26 -6.94 -24.34
C ILE A 68 -2.78 -8.35 -23.98
N LEU A 69 -3.16 -8.84 -22.78
CA LEU A 69 -2.85 -10.20 -22.35
C LEU A 69 -3.51 -11.25 -23.26
N LEU A 70 -4.71 -10.94 -23.81
CA LEU A 70 -5.42 -11.83 -24.72
C LEU A 70 -4.99 -11.69 -26.19
N SER A 71 -4.59 -10.49 -26.63
CA SER A 71 -4.16 -10.27 -28.01
C SER A 71 -2.81 -10.90 -28.32
N GLY A 72 -1.96 -11.11 -27.30
CA GLY A 72 -0.69 -11.82 -27.45
C GLY A 72 0.41 -11.05 -28.17
N ASP A 73 0.35 -9.72 -28.15
CA ASP A 73 1.40 -8.89 -28.75
C ASP A 73 2.75 -9.09 -28.04
N ASN A 74 3.73 -9.65 -28.74
CA ASN A 74 5.06 -9.98 -28.20
C ASN A 74 5.80 -8.77 -27.61
N PHE A 75 5.51 -7.55 -28.08
CA PHE A 75 6.16 -6.36 -27.56
C PHE A 75 5.53 -5.92 -26.23
N TRP A 76 4.20 -5.89 -26.11
CA TRP A 76 3.53 -5.37 -24.92
C TRP A 76 3.23 -6.42 -23.86
N LEU A 77 3.18 -7.70 -24.23
CA LEU A 77 2.87 -8.81 -23.33
C LEU A 77 3.79 -8.85 -22.09
N PRO A 78 5.13 -8.69 -22.19
CA PRO A 78 5.99 -8.66 -21.01
C PRO A 78 5.69 -7.50 -20.06
N LEU A 79 5.32 -6.33 -20.60
CA LEU A 79 4.93 -5.17 -19.81
C LEU A 79 3.60 -5.43 -19.08
N ALA A 80 2.59 -5.88 -19.82
CA ALA A 80 1.25 -6.16 -19.31
C ALA A 80 1.28 -7.24 -18.21
N ALA A 81 2.01 -8.32 -18.45
CA ALA A 81 2.20 -9.40 -17.47
C ALA A 81 2.96 -8.91 -16.24
N GLY A 82 4.04 -8.14 -16.44
CA GLY A 82 4.85 -7.58 -15.36
C GLY A 82 4.05 -6.64 -14.45
N ILE A 83 3.32 -5.68 -15.03
CA ILE A 83 2.51 -4.74 -14.25
C ILE A 83 1.33 -5.45 -13.57
N SER A 84 0.63 -6.35 -14.27
CA SER A 84 -0.52 -7.09 -13.69
C SER A 84 -0.10 -7.98 -12.52
N GLY A 85 1.05 -8.65 -12.61
CA GLY A 85 1.61 -9.41 -11.49
C GLY A 85 2.14 -8.50 -10.38
N GLY A 86 2.85 -7.44 -10.74
CA GLY A 86 3.46 -6.53 -9.77
C GLY A 86 2.45 -5.73 -8.96
N VAL A 87 1.31 -5.33 -9.51
CA VAL A 87 0.27 -4.60 -8.77
C VAL A 87 -0.36 -5.45 -7.66
N ALA A 88 -0.48 -6.77 -7.87
CA ALA A 88 -0.88 -7.68 -6.80
C ALA A 88 0.16 -7.72 -5.67
N GLY A 89 1.45 -7.71 -6.02
CA GLY A 89 2.54 -7.57 -5.05
C GLY A 89 2.50 -6.24 -4.29
N SER A 90 2.22 -5.14 -4.98
CA SER A 90 2.04 -3.80 -4.37
C SER A 90 0.87 -3.75 -3.38
N ALA A 91 -0.22 -4.46 -3.67
CA ALA A 91 -1.34 -4.60 -2.74
C ALA A 91 -0.93 -5.32 -1.45
N LEU A 92 -0.15 -6.40 -1.57
CA LEU A 92 0.37 -7.12 -0.41
C LEU A 92 1.33 -6.26 0.43
N LEU A 93 2.23 -5.52 -0.24
CA LEU A 93 3.14 -4.60 0.46
C LEU A 93 2.35 -3.52 1.21
N SER A 94 1.39 -2.88 0.56
CA SER A 94 0.61 -1.81 1.20
C SER A 94 -0.30 -2.31 2.33
N LEU A 95 -0.95 -3.47 2.18
CA LEU A 95 -1.89 -3.99 3.20
C LEU A 95 -1.23 -4.75 4.34
N TYR A 96 0.00 -5.25 4.15
CA TYR A 96 0.70 -6.02 5.19
C TYR A 96 1.94 -5.30 5.70
N PHE A 97 2.84 -4.90 4.79
CA PHE A 97 4.13 -4.33 5.16
C PHE A 97 4.02 -2.91 5.71
N THR A 98 3.24 -2.03 5.06
CA THR A 98 3.02 -0.66 5.54
C THR A 98 2.42 -0.58 6.95
N PRO A 99 1.32 -1.28 7.28
CA PRO A 99 0.77 -1.24 8.64
C PRO A 99 1.69 -1.88 9.67
N ALA A 100 2.46 -2.92 9.30
CA ALA A 100 3.46 -3.51 10.19
C ALA A 100 4.54 -2.48 10.57
N ILE A 101 5.10 -1.76 9.60
CA ILE A 101 6.05 -0.68 9.87
C ILE A 101 5.41 0.43 10.71
N PHE A 102 4.20 0.87 10.35
CA PHE A 102 3.51 1.90 11.10
C PHE A 102 3.38 1.52 12.58
N ARG A 103 2.95 0.28 12.87
CA ARG A 103 2.83 -0.21 14.24
C ARG A 103 4.16 -0.22 14.98
N ILE A 104 5.23 -0.68 14.34
CA ILE A 104 6.58 -0.65 14.95
C ILE A 104 6.97 0.79 15.33
N MET A 105 6.64 1.77 14.48
CA MET A 105 6.93 3.19 14.74
C MET A 105 6.03 3.79 15.83
N THR A 106 4.77 3.34 15.98
CA THR A 106 3.86 3.80 17.03
C THR A 106 4.04 3.07 18.36
N TYR A 107 4.73 1.92 18.35
CA TYR A 107 4.88 1.06 19.51
C TYR A 107 5.48 1.81 20.71
N LYS A 108 4.80 1.73 21.86
CA LYS A 108 5.11 2.55 23.07
C LYS A 108 6.59 2.49 23.52
N PRO A 109 7.26 1.32 23.57
CA PRO A 109 8.68 1.24 23.94
C PRO A 109 9.60 1.95 22.94
N VAL A 110 9.33 1.81 21.64
CA VAL A 110 10.10 2.46 20.57
C VAL A 110 9.94 3.97 20.67
N ARG A 111 8.71 4.46 20.89
CA ARG A 111 8.45 5.90 21.08
C ARG A 111 9.14 6.51 22.29
N ARG A 112 9.21 5.78 23.42
CA ARG A 112 9.93 6.24 24.61
C ARG A 112 11.42 6.44 24.32
N LEU A 113 12.01 5.59 23.47
CA LEU A 113 13.40 5.75 23.03
C LEU A 113 13.60 7.03 22.21
N PHE A 114 12.62 7.42 21.40
CA PHE A 114 12.66 8.63 20.56
C PHE A 114 12.13 9.90 21.24
N GLY A 115 11.74 9.86 22.52
CA GLY A 115 11.24 11.05 23.26
C GLY A 115 9.93 11.64 22.74
N TYR A 116 9.20 10.92 21.87
CA TYR A 116 7.98 11.42 21.21
C TYR A 116 6.74 11.20 22.08
N ARG A 117 6.03 12.29 22.43
CA ARG A 117 4.74 12.28 23.12
C ARG A 117 3.65 12.76 22.13
N PRO A 118 2.79 11.87 21.62
CA PRO A 118 1.66 12.28 20.82
C PRO A 118 0.64 13.01 21.71
N GLY A 119 -0.12 13.93 21.13
CA GLY A 119 -1.35 14.43 21.79
C GLY A 119 -2.26 13.23 22.06
N MET A 120 -2.65 13.03 23.32
CA MET A 120 -3.62 12.00 23.65
C MET A 120 -4.94 12.36 22.97
N PRO A 121 -5.66 11.39 22.39
CA PRO A 121 -7.02 11.62 21.96
C PRO A 121 -7.81 12.14 23.16
N GLU A 122 -8.46 13.30 23.03
CA GLU A 122 -9.45 13.71 24.02
C GLU A 122 -10.52 12.62 24.04
N ALA A 123 -10.72 12.01 25.21
CA ALA A 123 -11.89 11.17 25.41
C ALA A 123 -13.09 12.09 25.23
N SER A 124 -13.70 12.05 24.04
CA SER A 124 -15.02 12.60 23.81
C SER A 124 -15.93 11.94 24.83
N GLY A 125 -16.22 12.68 25.91
CA GLY A 125 -17.41 12.44 26.69
C GLY A 125 -18.62 12.63 25.79
N GLU A 126 -19.70 11.95 26.18
CA GLU A 126 -21.02 11.84 25.54
C GLU A 126 -21.18 10.65 24.57
#